data_AF-A0A1V3INK1-F1
#
_entry.id   AF-A0A1V3INK1-F1
#
_cell.length_a   1.000
_cell.length_b   1.000
_cell.length_c   1.000
_cell.angle_alpha   90.00
_cell.angle_beta   90.00
_cell.angle_gamma   90.00
#
_symmetry.space_group_name_H-M   'P 1'
#
loop_
_entity.id
_entity.type
_entity.pdbx_description
1 polymer ?
#
loop_
_entity_poly.entity_id
_entity_poly.type
_entity_poly.pdbx_seq_one_letter_code
_entity_poly.pdbx_strand_id
1 'polypeptide(L)' 'MKKYLFHYYFQGSQWCCDVYANSPEEAKEKIKAMSQAIYDGEHRMTIPIPVKEQSWIARLITRLLQR' A
#
# COMPACT_ATOMS: atom_id res chain seq x y z
N MET A 1 3.55 10.08 7.86
CA MET A 1 2.31 9.67 7.17
C MET A 1 1.39 8.92 8.12
N LYS A 2 0.10 9.19 8.06
CA LYS A 2 -0.97 8.44 8.75
C LYS A 2 -1.73 7.61 7.73
N LYS A 3 -2.39 6.56 8.21
CA LYS A 3 -3.25 5.68 7.41
C LYS A 3 -4.69 6.20 7.51
N TYR A 4 -5.27 6.60 6.38
CA TYR A 4 -6.66 7.10 6.30
C TYR A 4 -7.55 6.03 5.69
N LEU A 5 -8.75 5.86 6.26
CA LEU A 5 -9.70 4.83 5.84
C LEU A 5 -10.82 5.45 4.98
N PHE A 6 -11.21 4.71 3.95
CA PHE A 6 -12.30 5.05 3.06
C PHE A 6 -13.23 3.85 2.94
N HIS A 7 -14.54 4.11 2.87
CA HIS A 7 -15.54 3.11 2.53
C HIS A 7 -16.29 3.55 1.28
N TYR A 8 -16.74 2.58 0.49
CA TYR A 8 -17.50 2.82 -0.72
C TYR A 8 -18.38 1.62 -1.03
N TYR A 9 -19.38 1.81 -1.89
CA TYR A 9 -20.27 0.74 -2.32
C TYR A 9 -19.94 0.32 -3.75
N PHE A 10 -19.87 -0.99 -3.98
CA PHE A 10 -19.70 -1.59 -5.30
C PHE A 10 -20.51 -2.87 -5.39
N GLN A 11 -21.37 -2.97 -6.42
CA GLN A 11 -22.29 -4.10 -6.62
C GLN A 11 -23.16 -4.43 -5.40
N GLY A 12 -23.70 -3.40 -4.74
CA GLY A 12 -24.55 -3.56 -3.55
C GLY A 12 -23.81 -3.98 -2.27
N SER A 13 -22.49 -4.19 -2.33
CA SER A 13 -21.65 -4.52 -1.18
C SER A 13 -20.84 -3.31 -0.73
N GLN A 14 -20.61 -3.19 0.58
CA GLN A 14 -19.72 -2.18 1.13
C GLN A 14 -18.28 -2.71 1.16
N TRP A 15 -17.37 -1.93 0.60
CA TRP A 15 -15.94 -2.18 0.58
C TRP A 15 -15.21 -1.12 1.39
N CYS A 16 -13.99 -1.43 1.83
CA CYS A 16 -13.11 -0.47 2.46
C CYS A 16 -11.72 -0.54 1.82
N CYS A 17 -11.06 0.62 1.79
CA CYS A 17 -9.65 0.71 1.42
C CYS A 17 -8.97 1.74 2.30
N ASP A 18 -7.64 1.73 2.22
CA ASP A 18 -6.80 2.64 2.99
C ASP A 18 -5.73 3.27 2.12
N VAL A 19 -5.32 4.47 2.53
CA VAL A 19 -4.27 5.23 1.85
C VAL A 19 -3.36 5.88 2.89
N TYR A 20 -2.06 5.81 2.65
CA TYR A 20 -1.06 6.56 3.42
C TYR A 20 -0.95 7.99 2.87
N ALA A 21 -1.12 8.98 3.75
CA ALA A 21 -1.00 10.40 3.42
C ALA A 21 -0.50 11.22 4.62
N ASN A 22 -0.09 12.48 4.40
CA ASN A 22 0.32 13.39 5.46
C ASN A 22 -0.86 14.19 6.04
N SER A 23 -1.93 14.38 5.27
CA SER A 23 -3.15 15.05 5.69
C SER A 23 -4.42 14.33 5.18
N PRO A 24 -5.59 14.59 5.77
CA PRO A 24 -6.87 14.12 5.25
C PRO A 24 -7.14 14.62 3.81
N GLU A 25 -6.69 15.83 3.47
CA GLU A 25 -6.85 16.44 2.15
C GLU A 25 -6.06 15.67 1.10
N GLU A 26 -4.78 15.38 1.37
CA GLU A 26 -3.92 14.57 0.49
C GLU A 26 -4.51 13.15 0.34
N ALA A 27 -5.06 12.58 1.41
CA ALA A 27 -5.71 11.27 1.35
C ALA A 27 -6.91 11.27 0.38
N LYS A 28 -7.75 12.32 0.43
CA LYS A 28 -8.90 12.48 -0.48
C LYS A 28 -8.45 12.67 -1.94
N GLU A 29 -7.37 13.43 -2.17
CA GLU A 29 -6.81 13.61 -3.52
C GLU A 29 -6.26 12.31 -4.08
N LYS A 30 -5.55 11.51 -3.28
CA LYS A 30 -5.07 10.18 -3.67
C LYS A 30 -6.20 9.23 -4.05
N ILE A 31 -7.30 9.20 -3.28
CA ILE A 31 -8.47 8.39 -3.63
C ILE A 31 -9.11 8.86 -4.94
N LYS A 32 -9.18 10.16 -5.21
CA LYS A 32 -9.66 10.67 -6.50
C LYS A 32 -8.77 10.18 -7.66
N ALA A 33 -7.44 10.28 -7.49
CA ALA A 33 -6.49 9.80 -8.50
C ALA A 33 -6.58 8.28 -8.74
N MET A 34 -6.94 7.49 -7.72
CA MET A 34 -7.13 6.04 -7.83
C MET A 34 -8.17 5.63 -8.87
N SER A 35 -9.18 6.46 -9.14
CA SER A 35 -10.16 6.21 -10.21
C SER A 35 -9.55 6.18 -11.62
N GLN A 36 -8.37 6.77 -11.80
CA GLN A 36 -7.61 6.80 -13.04
C GLN A 36 -6.39 5.86 -13.01
N ALA A 37 -6.30 4.98 -12.00
CA ALA A 37 -5.18 4.06 -11.88
C ALA A 37 -5.12 3.07 -13.05
N ILE A 38 -3.90 2.72 -13.44
CA ILE A 38 -3.63 1.70 -14.45
C ILE A 38 -3.51 0.35 -13.74
N TYR A 39 -4.04 -0.71 -14.34
CA TYR A 39 -3.93 -2.06 -13.81
C TYR A 39 -2.54 -2.65 -14.10
N ASP A 40 -1.69 -2.72 -13.07
CA ASP A 40 -0.32 -3.26 -13.18
C ASP A 40 -0.23 -4.78 -12.96
N GLY A 41 -1.33 -5.44 -12.59
CA GLY A 41 -1.39 -6.89 -12.33
C GLY A 41 -1.88 -7.26 -10.92
N GLU A 42 -1.67 -8.50 -10.54
CA GLU A 42 -2.09 -9.04 -9.24
C GLU A 42 -1.02 -8.86 -8.15
N HIS A 43 -1.41 -8.27 -7.03
CA HIS A 43 -0.57 -8.21 -5.84
C HIS A 43 -0.51 -9.58 -5.16
N ARG A 44 0.55 -10.36 -5.41
CA ARG A 44 0.67 -11.73 -4.88
C ARG A 44 1.13 -11.83 -3.43
N MET A 45 2.06 -10.97 -3.01
CA MET A 45 2.67 -11.06 -1.69
C MET A 45 3.26 -9.71 -1.25
N THR A 46 3.08 -9.37 0.02
CA THR A 46 3.82 -8.29 0.68
C THR A 46 4.80 -8.92 1.65
N ILE A 47 6.10 -8.61 1.52
CA ILE A 47 7.12 -9.02 2.48
C ILE A 47 7.44 -7.82 3.39
N PRO A 48 6.91 -7.76 4.62
CA PRO A 48 7.34 -6.74 5.57
C PRO A 48 8.76 -7.07 6.03
N ILE A 49 9.73 -6.22 5.73
CA ILE A 49 11.09 -6.36 6.24
C ILE A 49 11.17 -5.57 7.56
N PRO A 50 11.15 -6.23 8.74
CA PRO A 50 11.34 -5.55 10.00
C PRO A 50 12.78 -5.09 10.07
N VAL A 51 13.00 -3.79 9.83
CA VAL A 51 14.33 -3.19 9.91
C VAL A 51 14.72 -3.08 11.39
N LYS A 52 15.25 -4.16 11.96
CA LYS A 52 16.45 -4.00 12.78
C LYS A 52 17.59 -3.95 11.77
N GLU A 53 18.24 -2.80 11.62
CA GLU A 53 19.30 -2.50 10.65
C GLU A 53 20.47 -3.53 10.63
N GLN A 54 20.50 -4.47 11.58
CA GLN A 54 21.57 -5.42 11.82
C GLN A 54 21.20 -6.91 11.61
N SER A 55 19.96 -7.26 11.23
CA SER A 55 19.62 -8.68 11.01
C SER A 55 20.22 -9.22 9.70
N TRP A 56 21.00 -10.31 9.77
CA TRP A 56 21.62 -10.97 8.61
C TRP A 56 20.59 -11.47 7.59
N ILE A 57 19.38 -11.83 8.05
CA ILE A 57 18.27 -12.28 7.20
C ILE A 57 17.75 -11.13 6.33
N ALA A 58 17.61 -9.92 6.90
CA ALA A 58 17.14 -8.76 6.14
C ALA A 58 18.13 -8.41 5.00
N ARG A 59 19.44 -8.48 5.26
CA ARG A 59 20.48 -8.28 4.24
C ARG A 59 20.44 -9.33 3.13
N LEU A 60 20.14 -10.58 3.47
CA LEU A 60 20.04 -11.67 2.50
C LEU A 60 18.83 -11.49 1.57
N ILE A 61 17.66 -11.14 2.13
CA ILE A 61 16.43 -10.92 1.35
C ILE A 61 16.61 -9.75 0.37
N THR A 62 17.19 -8.62 0.81
CA THR A 62 17.44 -7.48 -0.08
C THR A 62 18.37 -7.84 -1.24
N ARG A 63 19.42 -8.63 -1.00
CA ARG A 63 20.34 -9.08 -2.06
C ARG A 63 19.68 -10.01 -3.08
N LEU A 64 18.76 -10.86 -2.65
CA LEU A 64 18.05 -11.78 -3.55
C LEU A 64 16.99 -11.08 -4.39
N LEU A 65 16.35 -10.03 -3.86
CA LEU A 65 15.36 -9.22 -4.58
C LEU A 65 15.97 -8.21 -5.57
N GLN A 66 17.25 -7.86 -5.44
CA GLN A 66 17.97 -6.95 -6.34
C GLN A 66 18.55 -7.64 -7.59
N ARG A 67 18.26 -8.94 -7.79
CA ARG A 67 18.73 -9.76 -8.92
C ARG A 67 17.60 -9.97 -9.91
#